data_AF-A0A1J7BVG2-F1
#
_entry.id   AF-A0A1J7BVG2-F1
#
_cell.length_a   1.000
_cell.length_b   1.000
_cell.length_c   1.000
_cell.angle_alpha   90.00
_cell.angle_beta   90.00
_cell.angle_gamma   90.00
#
_symmetry.space_group_name_H-M   'P 1'
#
loop_
_entity.id
_entity.type
_entity.pdbx_description
1 polymer ?
#
loop_
_entity_poly.entity_id
_entity_poly.type
_entity_poly.pdbx_seq_one_letter_code
_entity_poly.pdbx_strand_id
1 'polypeptide(L)'
;MDKNKVHPDQIYIDGLASNDSAVIQSIYKKFVPKVVMFVMNNSGDRDQAQDVVQEILILLFNQAKGNSLTLTCPFDAYFFLLCKRKWLNELKKTSNKGVTIIEDAVSMNESAHELIGQTEEFDEKQQLFDTMFQKLGEKCKELLKLSFEIKSMEEVAEKLNVTYGYVRKKKSLCVGQLTQWIQEAKNFKSLKNN
;
A
#
# COMPACT_ATOMS: atom_id res chain seq x y z
N MET A 1 -8.81 -26.56 -6.46
CA MET A 1 -10.03 -25.78 -6.75
C MET A 1 -10.62 -25.38 -5.42
N ASP A 2 -10.28 -24.19 -4.92
CA ASP A 2 -11.01 -23.62 -3.79
C ASP A 2 -11.56 -22.26 -4.24
N LYS A 3 -12.84 -22.07 -3.98
CA LYS A 3 -13.69 -21.06 -4.64
C LYS A 3 -13.41 -19.69 -4.04
N ASN A 4 -13.36 -18.67 -4.91
CA ASN A 4 -13.53 -17.24 -4.62
C ASN A 4 -14.39 -16.99 -3.37
N LYS A 5 -13.77 -16.95 -2.19
CA LYS A 5 -14.47 -16.62 -0.96
C LYS A 5 -14.55 -15.10 -0.91
N VAL A 6 -15.78 -14.59 -0.92
CA VAL A 6 -16.03 -13.16 -0.78
C VAL A 6 -15.42 -12.69 0.55
N HIS A 7 -14.58 -11.67 0.47
CA HIS A 7 -13.92 -11.09 1.63
C HIS A 7 -14.92 -10.27 2.46
N PRO A 8 -14.82 -10.21 3.80
CA PRO A 8 -15.71 -9.40 4.63
C PRO A 8 -15.74 -7.90 4.27
N ASP A 9 -14.66 -7.40 3.67
CA ASP A 9 -14.58 -6.02 3.18
C ASP A 9 -15.43 -5.74 1.92
N GLN A 10 -16.14 -6.74 1.38
CA GLN A 10 -17.14 -6.56 0.32
C GLN A 10 -18.16 -5.48 0.67
N ILE A 11 -18.41 -5.24 1.97
CA ILE A 11 -19.27 -4.16 2.47
C ILE A 11 -18.90 -2.77 1.90
N TYR A 12 -17.62 -2.52 1.59
CA TYR A 12 -17.21 -1.23 1.01
C TYR A 12 -17.61 -1.11 -0.46
N ILE A 13 -17.56 -2.22 -1.20
CA ILE A 13 -18.01 -2.29 -2.59
C ILE A 13 -19.54 -2.15 -2.67
N ASP A 14 -20.26 -2.86 -1.81
CA ASP A 14 -21.73 -2.81 -1.76
C ASP A 14 -22.23 -1.42 -1.32
N GLY A 15 -21.53 -0.80 -0.35
CA GLY A 15 -21.79 0.58 0.07
C GLY A 15 -21.54 1.61 -1.03
N LEU A 16 -20.48 1.41 -1.84
CA LEU A 16 -20.26 2.23 -3.04
C LEU A 16 -21.41 2.04 -4.04
N ALA A 17 -21.81 0.80 -4.37
CA ALA A 17 -22.89 0.52 -5.31
C ALA A 17 -24.24 1.14 -4.87
N SER A 18 -24.51 1.16 -3.58
CA SER A 18 -25.73 1.75 -3.01
C SER A 18 -25.65 3.26 -2.79
N ASN A 19 -24.49 3.87 -3.06
CA ASN A 19 -24.19 5.28 -2.76
C ASN A 19 -24.41 5.63 -1.28
N ASP A 20 -24.05 4.71 -0.38
CA ASP A 20 -24.16 4.89 1.06
C ASP A 20 -23.09 5.89 1.55
N SER A 21 -23.56 7.08 1.95
CA SER A 21 -22.71 8.16 2.45
C SER A 21 -21.86 7.78 3.67
N ALA A 22 -22.36 6.92 4.56
CA ALA A 22 -21.64 6.51 5.76
C ALA A 22 -20.48 5.57 5.39
N VAL A 23 -20.71 4.66 4.45
CA VAL A 23 -19.66 3.77 3.93
C VAL A 23 -18.60 4.57 3.17
N ILE A 24 -19.01 5.48 2.29
CA ILE A 24 -18.07 6.36 1.56
C ILE A 24 -17.24 7.17 2.55
N GLN A 25 -17.85 7.80 3.56
CA GLN A 25 -17.11 8.53 4.58
C GLN A 25 -16.13 7.63 5.35
N SER A 26 -16.52 6.37 5.61
CA SER A 26 -15.62 5.39 6.24
C SER A 26 -14.42 5.04 5.37
N ILE A 27 -14.60 4.96 4.04
CA ILE A 27 -13.53 4.72 3.07
C ILE A 27 -12.52 5.87 3.10
N TYR A 28 -13.01 7.11 3.04
CA TYR A 28 -12.16 8.30 3.16
C TYR A 28 -11.41 8.34 4.49
N LYS A 29 -12.07 7.99 5.61
CA LYS A 29 -11.43 8.02 6.91
C LYS A 29 -10.35 6.94 7.08
N LYS A 30 -10.61 5.72 6.57
CA LYS A 30 -9.76 4.55 6.83
C LYS A 30 -8.61 4.40 5.84
N PHE A 31 -8.87 4.60 4.54
CA PHE A 31 -7.94 4.13 3.49
C PHE A 31 -7.22 5.29 2.77
N VAL A 32 -7.86 6.45 2.64
CA VAL A 32 -7.29 7.61 1.95
C VAL A 32 -6.01 8.17 2.59
N PRO A 33 -5.85 8.24 3.93
CA PRO A 33 -4.62 8.78 4.53
C PRO A 33 -3.36 8.05 4.06
N LYS A 34 -3.44 6.72 3.87
CA LYS A 34 -2.35 5.88 3.37
C LYS A 34 -1.98 6.23 1.92
N VAL A 35 -2.98 6.47 1.07
CA VAL A 35 -2.79 6.89 -0.33
C VAL A 35 -2.16 8.28 -0.39
N VAL A 36 -2.67 9.24 0.38
CA VAL A 36 -2.14 10.61 0.42
C VAL A 36 -0.67 10.60 0.85
N MET A 37 -0.34 9.88 1.91
CA MET A 37 1.05 9.74 2.35
C MET A 37 1.93 9.12 1.26
N PHE A 38 1.43 8.09 0.56
CA PHE A 38 2.18 7.47 -0.53
C PHE A 38 2.45 8.46 -1.67
N VAL A 39 1.44 9.17 -2.17
CA VAL A 39 1.59 10.15 -3.25
C VAL A 39 2.56 11.27 -2.85
N MET A 40 2.40 11.82 -1.65
CA MET A 40 3.30 12.86 -1.11
C MET A 40 4.76 12.38 -0.93
N ASN A 41 4.97 11.09 -0.75
CA ASN A 41 6.30 10.48 -0.67
C ASN A 41 6.87 10.10 -2.05
N ASN A 42 6.08 10.19 -3.12
CA ASN A 42 6.44 9.80 -4.47
C ASN A 42 6.23 10.99 -5.44
N SER A 43 6.81 12.13 -5.12
CA SER A 43 6.85 13.32 -6.00
C SER A 43 5.48 13.94 -6.31
N GLY A 44 4.48 13.74 -5.46
CA GLY A 44 3.17 14.38 -5.57
C GLY A 44 2.84 15.30 -4.39
N ASP A 45 1.71 15.99 -4.50
CA ASP A 45 1.12 16.80 -3.43
C ASP A 45 -0.23 16.22 -2.94
N ARG A 46 -0.88 16.94 -2.02
CA ARG A 46 -2.16 16.50 -1.45
C ARG A 46 -3.30 16.59 -2.46
N ASP A 47 -3.31 17.59 -3.33
CA ASP A 47 -4.40 17.80 -4.28
C ASP A 47 -4.36 16.72 -5.36
N GLN A 48 -3.17 16.43 -5.88
CA GLN A 48 -2.92 15.31 -6.78
C GLN A 48 -3.30 13.95 -6.15
N ALA A 49 -3.09 13.80 -4.84
CA ALA A 49 -3.52 12.59 -4.14
C ALA A 49 -5.05 12.49 -4.05
N GLN A 50 -5.76 13.59 -3.83
CA GLN A 50 -7.22 13.62 -3.84
C GLN A 50 -7.76 13.29 -5.23
N ASP A 51 -7.15 13.82 -6.28
CA ASP A 51 -7.53 13.51 -7.67
C ASP A 51 -7.40 12.00 -7.96
N VAL A 52 -6.27 11.40 -7.57
CA VAL A 52 -6.06 9.94 -7.69
C VAL A 52 -7.13 9.16 -6.94
N VAL A 53 -7.43 9.53 -5.70
CA VAL A 53 -8.44 8.87 -4.87
C VAL A 53 -9.82 8.98 -5.50
N GLN A 54 -10.21 10.18 -5.94
CA GLN A 54 -11.51 10.46 -6.53
C GLN A 54 -11.75 9.61 -7.78
N GLU A 55 -10.76 9.57 -8.68
CA GLU A 55 -10.84 8.77 -9.90
C GLU A 55 -10.97 7.26 -9.61
N ILE A 56 -10.21 6.74 -8.65
CA ILE A 56 -10.31 5.33 -8.27
C ILE A 56 -11.66 5.03 -7.61
N LEU A 57 -12.20 5.92 -6.78
CA LEU A 57 -13.53 5.73 -6.18
C LEU A 57 -14.63 5.75 -7.24
N ILE A 58 -14.55 6.63 -8.24
CA ILE A 58 -15.49 6.65 -9.38
C ILE A 58 -15.39 5.34 -10.18
N LEU A 59 -14.17 4.86 -10.43
CA LEU A 59 -13.94 3.58 -11.11
C LEU A 59 -14.60 2.41 -10.34
N LEU A 60 -14.35 2.35 -9.03
CA LEU A 60 -14.92 1.31 -8.16
C LEU A 60 -16.45 1.42 -8.07
N PHE A 61 -17.00 2.63 -7.98
CA PHE A 61 -18.44 2.86 -7.99
C PHE A 61 -19.09 2.31 -9.27
N ASN A 62 -18.51 2.59 -10.44
CA ASN A 62 -19.02 2.13 -11.73
C ASN A 62 -18.95 0.59 -11.84
N GLN A 63 -17.85 -0.01 -11.39
CA GLN A 63 -17.70 -1.48 -11.35
C GLN A 63 -18.69 -2.14 -10.38
N ALA A 64 -18.89 -1.52 -9.21
CA ALA A 64 -19.82 -2.01 -8.20
C ALA A 64 -21.28 -1.93 -8.71
N LYS A 65 -21.67 -0.84 -9.39
CA LYS A 65 -23.00 -0.69 -10.03
C LYS A 65 -23.27 -1.73 -11.12
N GLY A 66 -22.22 -2.21 -11.80
CA GLY A 66 -22.32 -3.27 -12.81
C GLY A 66 -22.44 -4.68 -12.22
N ASN A 67 -22.47 -4.84 -10.89
CA ASN A 67 -22.39 -6.13 -10.17
C ASN A 67 -21.21 -7.01 -10.59
N SER A 68 -20.14 -6.42 -11.13
CA SER A 68 -19.01 -7.16 -11.70
C SER A 68 -17.83 -7.30 -10.72
N LEU A 69 -17.90 -6.66 -9.54
CA LEU A 69 -16.80 -6.63 -8.59
C LEU A 69 -17.11 -7.46 -7.33
N THR A 70 -16.50 -8.64 -7.27
CA THR A 70 -16.43 -9.46 -6.06
C THR A 70 -15.03 -9.36 -5.48
N LEU A 71 -14.94 -8.83 -4.26
CA LEU A 71 -13.70 -8.66 -3.53
C LEU A 71 -13.33 -9.97 -2.83
N THR A 72 -12.13 -10.49 -3.08
CA THR A 72 -11.61 -11.71 -2.43
C THR A 72 -10.44 -11.42 -1.49
N CYS A 73 -9.99 -10.17 -1.41
CA CYS A 73 -8.90 -9.70 -0.56
C CYS A 73 -9.32 -8.48 0.27
N PRO A 74 -8.49 -8.00 1.22
CA PRO A 74 -8.80 -6.78 1.97
C PRO A 74 -8.97 -5.55 1.06
N PHE A 75 -9.98 -4.72 1.35
CA PHE A 75 -10.27 -3.53 0.55
C PHE A 75 -9.13 -2.52 0.61
N ASP A 76 -8.49 -2.35 1.78
CA ASP A 76 -7.33 -1.45 1.93
C ASP A 76 -6.24 -1.75 0.90
N ALA A 77 -5.89 -3.02 0.76
CA ALA A 77 -4.80 -3.42 -0.11
C ALA A 77 -5.20 -3.31 -1.60
N TYR A 78 -6.43 -3.72 -1.95
CA TYR A 78 -6.96 -3.56 -3.31
C TYR A 78 -7.04 -2.09 -3.73
N PHE A 79 -7.66 -1.25 -2.90
CA PHE A 79 -7.81 0.18 -3.13
C PHE A 79 -6.45 0.89 -3.22
N PHE A 80 -5.54 0.60 -2.28
CA PHE A 80 -4.20 1.18 -2.28
C PHE A 80 -3.41 0.81 -3.54
N LEU A 81 -3.50 -0.43 -4.01
CA LEU A 81 -2.81 -0.89 -5.21
C LEU A 81 -3.31 -0.16 -6.47
N LEU A 82 -4.63 0.03 -6.59
CA LEU A 82 -5.23 0.82 -7.68
C LEU A 82 -4.73 2.27 -7.68
N CYS A 83 -4.78 2.94 -6.53
CA CYS A 83 -4.28 4.30 -6.39
C CYS A 83 -2.77 4.39 -6.69
N LYS A 84 -1.98 3.44 -6.18
CA LYS A 84 -0.53 3.37 -6.43
C LYS A 84 -0.23 3.22 -7.92
N ARG A 85 -0.91 2.28 -8.60
CA ARG A 85 -0.72 2.04 -10.03
C ARG A 85 -1.08 3.29 -10.84
N LYS A 86 -2.21 3.93 -10.53
CA LYS A 86 -2.62 5.18 -11.17
C LYS A 86 -1.54 6.25 -10.99
N TRP A 87 -1.10 6.51 -9.76
CA TRP A 87 -0.09 7.53 -9.49
C TRP A 87 1.24 7.29 -10.23
N LEU A 88 1.74 6.05 -10.21
CA LEU A 88 2.97 5.70 -10.94
C LEU A 88 2.82 5.90 -12.45
N ASN A 89 1.62 5.71 -13.00
CA ASN A 89 1.34 6.01 -14.40
C ASN A 89 1.32 7.52 -14.68
N GLU A 90 0.75 8.34 -13.78
CA GLU A 90 0.80 9.80 -13.91
C GLU A 90 2.24 10.35 -13.89
N LEU A 91 3.11 9.78 -13.06
CA LEU A 91 4.54 10.12 -13.04
C LEU A 91 5.23 9.78 -14.36
N LYS A 92 4.94 8.62 -14.97
CA LYS A 92 5.48 8.24 -16.28
C LYS A 92 5.02 9.21 -17.37
N LYS A 93 3.74 9.59 -17.38
CA LYS A 93 3.19 10.57 -18.35
C LYS A 93 3.87 11.93 -18.18
N THR A 94 4.10 12.36 -16.95
CA THR A 94 4.76 13.63 -16.64
C THR A 94 6.24 13.62 -17.02
N SER A 95 6.93 12.49 -16.80
CA SER A 95 8.33 12.30 -17.21
C SER A 95 8.50 12.22 -18.73
N ASN A 96 7.49 11.77 -19.46
CA ASN A 96 7.50 11.61 -20.92
C ASN A 96 6.94 12.83 -21.68
N LYS A 97 6.77 14.00 -21.02
CA LYS A 97 6.31 15.27 -21.64
C LYS A 97 7.30 15.89 -22.65
N GLY A 98 8.05 15.06 -23.38
CA GLY A 98 8.72 15.40 -24.64
C GLY A 98 8.01 14.84 -25.88
N VAL A 99 7.04 13.93 -25.74
CA VAL A 99 6.33 13.36 -26.90
C VAL A 99 4.83 13.29 -26.60
N THR A 100 4.08 14.14 -27.31
CA THR A 100 2.61 14.14 -27.36
C THR A 100 2.11 12.79 -27.87
N ILE A 101 1.47 11.99 -27.03
CA ILE A 101 0.45 11.01 -27.46
C ILE A 101 -0.71 11.09 -26.47
N ILE A 102 -1.75 11.81 -26.89
CA ILE A 102 -3.12 11.69 -26.40
C ILE A 102 -3.62 10.37 -26.98
N GLU A 103 -3.50 9.25 -26.26
CA GLU A 103 -4.22 8.00 -26.62
C GLU A 103 -4.18 6.87 -25.59
N ASP A 104 -3.46 6.98 -24.46
CA ASP A 104 -3.49 5.93 -23.43
C ASP A 104 -4.51 6.20 -22.31
N ALA A 105 -5.79 6.14 -22.70
CA ALA A 105 -6.85 5.57 -21.85
C ALA A 105 -6.82 4.02 -21.91
N VAL A 106 -5.64 3.45 -22.17
CA VAL A 106 -5.44 2.01 -22.34
C VAL A 106 -5.38 1.33 -20.98
N SER A 107 -6.53 0.73 -20.66
CA SER A 107 -6.73 -0.44 -19.80
C SER A 107 -6.32 -0.32 -18.34
N MET A 108 -7.15 0.36 -17.54
CA MET A 108 -7.39 -0.04 -16.14
C MET A 108 -8.34 -1.25 -16.03
N ASN A 109 -8.57 -1.95 -17.16
CA ASN A 109 -9.46 -3.12 -17.28
C ASN A 109 -8.71 -4.45 -17.15
N GLU A 110 -7.42 -4.43 -16.81
CA GLU A 110 -6.71 -5.66 -16.39
C GLU A 110 -7.44 -6.23 -15.17
N SER A 111 -7.93 -7.46 -15.32
CA SER A 111 -8.99 -8.02 -14.49
C SER A 111 -8.68 -7.88 -13.01
N ALA A 112 -9.69 -7.55 -12.20
CA ALA A 112 -9.58 -7.51 -10.74
C ALA A 112 -8.88 -8.76 -10.16
N HIS A 113 -8.93 -9.89 -10.87
CA HIS A 113 -8.27 -11.15 -10.54
C HIS A 113 -6.73 -11.10 -10.53
N GLU A 114 -6.08 -10.29 -11.38
CA GLU A 114 -4.61 -10.13 -11.36
C GLU A 114 -4.15 -9.22 -10.20
N LEU A 115 -4.97 -8.23 -9.85
CA LEU A 115 -4.76 -7.36 -8.69
C LEU A 115 -5.00 -8.13 -7.37
N ILE A 116 -5.93 -9.07 -7.34
CA ILE A 116 -6.20 -9.97 -6.21
C ILE A 116 -4.97 -10.82 -5.89
N GLY A 117 -4.36 -11.46 -6.89
CA GLY A 117 -3.15 -12.29 -6.67
C GLY A 117 -1.97 -11.50 -6.10
N GLN A 118 -1.80 -10.24 -6.52
CA GLN A 118 -0.78 -9.35 -5.94
C GLN A 118 -1.11 -8.91 -4.50
N THR A 119 -2.39 -8.93 -4.12
CA THR A 119 -2.87 -8.55 -2.79
C THR A 119 -2.68 -9.68 -1.79
N GLU A 120 -2.99 -10.92 -2.16
CA GLU A 120 -2.74 -12.10 -1.31
C GLU A 120 -1.25 -12.26 -1.01
N GLU A 121 -0.40 -12.08 -2.02
CA GLU A 121 1.06 -12.03 -1.82
C GLU A 121 1.49 -10.87 -0.91
N PHE A 122 0.78 -9.74 -0.93
CA PHE A 122 1.08 -8.60 -0.08
C PHE A 122 0.77 -8.91 1.39
N ASP A 123 -0.39 -9.51 1.67
CA ASP A 123 -0.79 -9.87 3.04
C ASP A 123 0.16 -10.90 3.65
N GLU A 124 0.59 -11.91 2.89
CA GLU A 124 1.59 -12.87 3.36
C GLU A 124 2.95 -12.22 3.64
N LYS A 125 3.38 -11.30 2.76
CA LYS A 125 4.63 -10.53 2.94
C LYS A 125 4.53 -9.62 4.17
N GLN A 126 3.38 -8.99 4.39
CA GLN A 126 3.11 -8.10 5.52
C GLN A 126 3.10 -8.89 6.85
N GLN A 127 2.40 -10.03 6.91
CA GLN A 127 2.39 -10.90 8.09
C GLN A 127 3.80 -11.39 8.44
N LEU A 128 4.58 -11.77 7.43
CA LEU A 128 5.97 -12.19 7.63
C LEU A 128 6.82 -11.03 8.17
N PHE A 129 6.67 -9.84 7.59
CA PHE A 129 7.35 -8.64 8.08
C PHE A 129 6.99 -8.35 9.53
N ASP A 130 5.70 -8.33 9.88
CA ASP A 130 5.23 -8.04 11.24
C ASP A 130 5.76 -9.06 12.25
N THR A 131 5.75 -10.34 11.89
CA THR A 131 6.30 -11.42 12.72
C THR A 131 7.78 -11.21 13.02
N MET A 132 8.58 -10.87 12.00
CA MET A 132 10.02 -10.63 12.19
C MET A 132 10.30 -9.29 12.89
N PHE A 133 9.49 -8.27 12.62
CA PHE A 133 9.58 -6.98 13.27
C PHE A 133 9.32 -7.10 14.79
N GLN A 134 8.38 -7.96 15.21
CA GLN A 134 8.11 -8.20 16.62
C GLN A 134 9.27 -8.87 17.37
N LYS A 135 10.18 -9.57 16.67
CA LYS A 135 11.38 -10.17 17.27
C LYS A 135 12.49 -9.16 17.56
N LEU A 136 12.43 -7.95 16.99
CA LEU A 136 13.42 -6.92 17.25
C LEU A 136 13.36 -6.47 18.73
N GLY A 137 14.49 -6.05 19.28
CA GLY A 137 14.49 -5.40 20.59
C GLY A 137 13.75 -4.05 20.55
N GLU A 138 13.18 -3.62 21.68
CA GLU A 138 12.34 -2.42 21.78
C GLU A 138 13.01 -1.16 21.20
N LYS A 139 14.30 -0.93 21.48
CA LYS A 139 15.04 0.21 20.90
C LYS A 139 15.17 0.16 19.37
N CYS A 140 15.25 -1.03 18.77
CA CYS A 140 15.24 -1.18 17.31
C CYS A 140 13.84 -0.93 16.74
N LYS A 141 12.79 -1.44 17.39
CA LYS A 141 11.41 -1.22 16.97
C LYS A 141 11.06 0.27 17.00
N GLU A 142 11.35 0.94 18.12
CA GLU A 142 11.09 2.37 18.32
C GLU A 142 11.80 3.21 17.27
N LEU A 143 13.11 2.97 17.07
CA LEU A 143 13.88 3.67 16.05
C LEU A 143 13.33 3.46 14.64
N LEU A 144 12.99 2.22 14.28
CA LEU A 144 12.47 1.94 12.95
C LEU A 144 11.09 2.59 12.72
N LYS A 145 10.18 2.53 13.70
CA LYS A 145 8.87 3.20 13.64
C LYS A 145 9.02 4.71 13.42
N LEU A 146 9.83 5.37 14.24
CA LEU A 146 10.11 6.80 14.07
C LEU A 146 10.73 7.11 12.71
N SER A 147 11.61 6.24 12.21
CA SER A 147 12.22 6.41 10.89
C SER A 147 11.29 6.16 9.70
N PHE A 148 10.14 5.51 9.92
CA PHE A 148 9.09 5.34 8.92
C PHE A 148 8.13 6.53 8.89
N GLU A 149 7.95 7.20 10.02
CA GLU A 149 7.11 8.39 10.16
C GLU A 149 7.84 9.68 9.76
N ILE A 150 9.14 9.77 10.05
CA ILE A 150 9.95 10.98 9.93
C ILE A 150 11.00 10.80 8.84
N LYS A 151 11.03 11.74 7.88
CA LYS A 151 11.97 11.71 6.75
C LYS A 151 13.41 12.06 7.17
N SER A 152 13.58 13.06 8.04
CA SER A 152 14.90 13.49 8.51
C SER A 152 15.41 12.58 9.62
N MET A 153 16.63 12.06 9.46
CA MET A 153 17.26 11.25 10.50
C MET A 153 17.83 12.12 11.65
N GLU A 154 18.02 13.40 11.39
CA GLU A 154 18.34 14.43 12.39
C GLU A 154 17.17 14.60 13.36
N GLU A 155 15.94 14.77 12.85
CA GLU A 155 14.73 14.86 13.68
C GLU A 155 14.45 13.56 14.48
N VAL A 156 14.74 12.39 13.89
CA VAL A 156 14.66 11.11 14.61
C VAL A 156 15.67 11.05 15.76
N ALA A 157 16.88 11.57 15.56
CA ALA A 157 17.93 11.60 16.57
C ALA A 157 17.56 12.52 17.75
N GLU A 158 16.99 13.68 17.45
CA GLU A 158 16.45 14.61 18.45
C GLU A 158 15.34 13.95 19.28
N LYS A 159 14.36 13.30 18.64
CA LYS A 159 13.27 12.61 19.37
C LYS A 159 13.76 11.48 20.27
N LEU A 160 14.78 10.74 19.82
CA LEU A 160 15.37 9.65 20.59
C LEU A 160 16.41 10.13 21.61
N ASN A 161 16.70 11.43 21.66
CA ASN A 161 17.73 12.05 22.49
C ASN A 161 19.11 11.35 22.35
N VAL A 162 19.49 11.06 21.10
CA VAL A 162 20.76 10.41 20.74
C VAL A 162 21.43 11.14 19.58
N THR A 163 22.69 10.83 19.29
CA THR A 163 23.40 11.47 18.18
C THR A 163 22.92 10.96 16.82
N TYR A 164 22.97 11.81 15.81
CA TYR A 164 22.68 11.44 14.42
C TYR A 164 23.48 10.21 13.95
N GLY A 165 24.78 10.19 14.26
CA GLY A 165 25.67 9.06 13.93
C GLY A 165 25.23 7.75 14.58
N TYR A 166 24.73 7.81 15.83
CA TYR A 166 24.17 6.65 16.51
C TYR A 166 22.91 6.15 15.80
N VAL A 167 21.95 7.02 15.47
CA VAL A 167 20.71 6.64 14.77
C VAL A 167 21.01 5.98 13.44
N ARG A 168 21.89 6.57 12.62
CA ARG A 168 22.22 6.02 11.29
C ARG A 168 22.83 4.62 11.39
N LYS A 169 23.79 4.44 12.29
CA LYS A 169 24.44 3.14 12.53
C LYS A 169 23.42 2.13 13.06
N LYS A 170 22.62 2.52 14.06
CA LYS A 170 21.63 1.64 14.69
C LYS A 170 20.52 1.24 13.72
N LYS A 171 20.02 2.18 12.90
CA LYS A 171 19.06 1.93 11.81
C LYS A 171 19.58 0.85 10.86
N SER A 172 20.81 1.03 10.35
CA SER A 172 21.42 0.08 9.43
C SER A 172 21.50 -1.33 10.02
N LEU A 173 21.90 -1.45 11.29
CA LEU A 173 21.96 -2.74 11.98
C LEU A 173 20.58 -3.38 12.16
N CYS A 174 19.59 -2.62 12.64
CA CYS A 174 18.24 -3.14 12.86
C CYS A 174 17.57 -3.56 11.54
N VAL A 175 17.73 -2.76 10.46
CA VAL A 175 17.24 -3.10 9.12
C VAL A 175 17.94 -4.34 8.57
N GLY A 176 19.27 -4.44 8.72
CA GLY A 176 20.04 -5.60 8.28
C GLY A 176 19.59 -6.89 8.96
N GLN A 177 19.43 -6.86 10.28
CA GLN A 177 18.93 -7.99 11.06
C GLN A 177 17.51 -8.40 10.65
N LEU A 178 16.60 -7.43 10.49
CA LEU A 178 15.23 -7.69 10.05
C LEU A 178 15.20 -8.32 8.65
N THR A 179 16.03 -7.82 7.74
CA THR A 179 16.13 -8.32 6.36
C THR A 179 16.63 -9.75 6.33
N GLN A 180 17.67 -10.06 7.11
CA GLN A 180 18.22 -11.40 7.24
C GLN A 180 17.15 -12.39 7.71
N TRP A 181 16.42 -12.09 8.77
CA TRP A 181 15.37 -12.98 9.28
C TRP A 181 14.23 -13.19 8.29
N ILE A 182 13.85 -12.15 7.55
CA ILE A 182 12.83 -12.27 6.49
C ILE A 182 13.34 -13.20 5.37
N GLN A 183 14.61 -13.07 4.95
CA GLN A 183 15.20 -13.94 3.92
C GLN A 183 15.29 -15.39 4.38
N GLU A 184 15.76 -15.64 5.60
CA GLU A 184 15.84 -16.99 6.19
C GLU A 184 14.46 -17.65 6.25
N ALA A 185 13.44 -16.90 6.70
CA ALA A 185 12.07 -17.41 6.78
C ALA A 185 11.45 -17.67 5.40
N LYS A 186 11.75 -16.85 4.38
CA LYS A 186 11.33 -17.11 3.00
C LYS A 186 11.97 -18.37 2.43
N ASN A 187 13.28 -18.54 2.62
CA ASN A 187 14.01 -19.74 2.18
C ASN A 187 13.47 -21.01 2.86
N PHE A 188 13.10 -20.91 4.14
CA PHE A 188 12.51 -22.04 4.88
C PHE A 188 11.10 -22.40 4.37
N LYS A 189 10.28 -21.41 4.00
CA LYS A 189 8.96 -21.66 3.37
C LYS A 189 9.10 -22.27 1.97
N SER A 190 10.05 -21.82 1.15
CA SER A 190 10.28 -22.40 -0.19
C SER A 190 10.77 -23.85 -0.15
N LEU A 191 11.51 -24.25 0.89
CA LEU A 191 11.96 -25.63 1.09
C LEU A 191 10.83 -26.58 1.54
N LYS A 192 9.74 -26.07 2.12
CA LYS A 192 8.59 -26.86 2.59
C LYS A 192 7.49 -27.06 1.53
N ASN A 193 7.51 -26.25 0.47
CA ASN A 193 6.52 -26.28 -0.60
C ASN A 193 7.00 -27.06 -1.86
N ASN A 194 8.17 -27.71 -1.78
CA ASN A 194 8.64 -28.74 -2.72
C ASN A 194 8.53 -30.12 -2.06
#